data_AF-A0A7Y8RUD6-F1
#
_entry.id   AF-A0A7Y8RUD6-F1
#
_cell.length_a   1.000
_cell.length_b   1.000
_cell.length_c   1.000
_cell.angle_alpha   90.00
_cell.angle_beta   90.00
_cell.angle_gamma   90.00
#
_symmetry.space_group_name_H-M   'P 1'
#
loop_
_entity.id
_entity.type
_entity.pdbx_description
1 polymer ?
#
loop_
_entity_poly.entity_id
_entity_poly.type
_entity_poly.pdbx_seq_one_letter_code
_entity_poly.pdbx_strand_id
1 'polypeptide(L)'
;SGLHLVFTGSNRDKLAHLVLGKSQPFFGSSITPFPLLGKEFTQAYTAHLNAHLAKTNQFNAADIDEAFELVGRRPEMLRTIIGEVALELGEASNLGQLLHSRAELLRAGVWTEFESAWNNLTIPQRAVLEVMVQRSQNNEPFAPFTDSTLTAVSKALEDMGSDVVPGTQTIQACIDALRDKELVWKSSRGGYALEDKTFGDWLRNKR
;
A
#
# COMPACT_ATOMS: atom_id res chain seq x y z
N SER A 1 12.56 16.33 33.75
CA SER A 1 11.64 16.10 32.61
C SER A 1 12.50 15.80 31.38
N GLY A 2 12.34 14.64 30.75
CA GLY A 2 13.08 14.30 29.53
C GLY A 2 12.38 14.85 28.29
N LEU A 3 13.14 15.19 27.26
CA LEU A 3 12.63 15.53 25.93
C LEU A 3 12.41 14.23 25.15
N HIS A 4 11.18 13.96 24.73
CA HIS A 4 10.87 12.89 23.78
C HIS A 4 10.61 13.50 22.41
N LEU A 5 11.26 12.94 21.38
CA LEU A 5 11.09 13.35 19.99
C LEU A 5 10.36 12.23 19.25
N VAL A 6 9.28 12.58 18.55
CA VAL A 6 8.52 11.66 17.70
C VAL A 6 8.62 12.17 16.27
N PHE A 7 9.16 11.35 15.38
CA PHE A 7 9.28 11.63 13.95
C PHE A 7 8.42 10.66 13.16
N THR A 8 7.76 11.15 12.12
CA THR A 8 7.01 10.33 11.16
C THR A 8 7.62 10.50 9.76
N GLY A 9 7.51 9.47 8.93
CA GLY A 9 8.00 9.50 7.56
C GLY A 9 7.24 8.48 6.71
N SER A 10 6.89 8.87 5.48
CA SER A 10 6.18 8.01 4.53
C SER A 10 7.07 6.91 3.95
N ASN A 11 8.38 7.17 3.83
CA ASN A 11 9.34 6.20 3.32
C ASN A 11 10.05 5.47 4.47
N ARG A 12 9.71 4.20 4.63
CA ARG A 12 10.21 3.34 5.72
C ARG A 12 11.71 3.16 5.67
N ASP A 13 12.29 3.05 4.48
CA ASP A 13 13.72 2.84 4.29
C ASP A 13 14.54 4.08 4.68
N LYS A 14 14.07 5.27 4.27
CA LYS A 14 14.71 6.54 4.65
C LYS A 14 14.68 6.73 6.16
N LEU A 15 13.56 6.42 6.82
CA LEU A 15 13.43 6.52 8.27
C LEU A 15 14.30 5.48 9.00
N ALA A 16 14.37 4.25 8.49
CA ALA A 16 15.25 3.20 9.00
C ALA A 16 16.74 3.59 8.90
N HIS A 17 17.15 4.27 7.82
CA HIS A 17 18.53 4.69 7.64
C HIS A 17 19.01 5.68 8.73
N LEU A 18 18.10 6.44 9.36
CA LEU A 18 18.43 7.40 10.41
C LEU A 18 18.72 6.76 11.79
N VAL A 19 18.29 5.51 12.00
CA VAL A 19 18.36 4.83 13.31
C VAL A 19 19.24 3.58 13.34
N LEU A 20 19.55 2.98 12.19
CA LEU A 20 20.20 1.65 12.14
C LEU A 20 21.73 1.70 12.20
N GLY A 21 22.37 2.79 11.75
CA GLY A 21 23.83 2.89 11.69
C GLY A 21 24.44 3.53 12.93
N LYS A 22 25.56 3.00 13.44
CA LYS A 22 26.30 3.57 14.60
C LYS A 22 26.73 5.04 14.41
N SER A 23 26.87 5.48 13.16
CA SER A 23 27.22 6.85 12.78
C SER A 23 26.01 7.74 12.52
N GLN A 24 24.79 7.23 12.68
CA GLN A 24 23.55 7.94 12.34
C GLN A 24 22.97 8.69 13.56
N PRO A 25 22.22 9.79 13.34
CA PRO A 25 21.82 10.71 14.41
C PRO A 25 20.95 10.10 15.50
N PHE A 26 20.18 9.06 15.17
CA PHE A 26 19.22 8.43 16.07
C PHE A 26 19.54 6.95 16.31
N PHE A 27 20.83 6.59 16.29
CA PHE A 27 21.26 5.22 16.56
C PHE A 27 20.73 4.72 17.90
N GLY A 28 20.05 3.57 17.89
CA GLY A 28 19.45 2.97 19.09
C GLY A 28 18.01 3.40 19.39
N SER A 29 17.41 4.30 18.62
CA SER A 29 15.97 4.61 18.71
C SER A 29 15.10 3.47 18.14
N SER A 30 13.89 3.29 18.68
CA SER A 30 12.94 2.28 18.21
C SER A 30 12.05 2.81 17.09
N ILE A 31 11.90 2.02 16.01
CA ILE A 31 10.85 2.23 15.01
C ILE A 31 9.65 1.36 15.34
N THR A 32 8.50 1.97 15.50
CA THR A 32 7.23 1.26 15.66
C THR A 32 6.45 1.33 14.35
N PRO A 33 6.13 0.20 13.71
CA PRO A 33 5.25 0.21 12.56
C PRO A 33 3.85 0.61 13.02
N PHE A 34 3.24 1.55 12.32
CA PHE A 34 1.85 1.92 12.59
C PHE A 34 0.94 0.86 11.95
N PRO A 35 0.07 0.18 12.73
CA PRO A 35 -0.85 -0.80 12.16
C PRO A 35 -1.87 -0.10 11.26
N LEU A 36 -2.40 -0.85 10.29
CA LEU A 36 -3.55 -0.37 9.53
C LEU A 36 -4.74 -0.18 10.47
N LEU A 37 -5.53 0.86 10.23
CA LEU A 37 -6.76 1.09 10.98
C LEU A 37 -7.80 0.06 10.55
N GLY A 38 -8.59 -0.43 11.51
CA GLY A 38 -9.58 -1.49 11.31
C GLY A 38 -11.01 -1.03 11.56
N LYS A 39 -11.89 -1.99 11.81
CA LYS A 39 -13.33 -1.75 12.04
C LYS A 39 -13.61 -0.84 13.22
N GLU A 40 -12.76 -0.86 14.24
CA GLU A 40 -12.88 0.00 15.40
C GLU A 40 -12.72 1.48 15.02
N PHE A 41 -11.82 1.77 14.08
CA PHE A 41 -11.65 3.12 13.55
C PHE A 41 -12.87 3.55 12.74
N THR A 42 -13.36 2.72 11.83
CA THR A 42 -14.52 3.07 10.98
C THR A 42 -15.76 3.29 11.83
N GLN A 43 -16.02 2.45 12.84
CA GLN A 43 -17.09 2.64 13.81
C GLN A 43 -16.98 3.96 14.58
N ALA A 44 -15.81 4.25 15.16
CA ALA A 44 -15.59 5.49 15.91
C ALA A 44 -15.71 6.73 15.00
N TYR A 45 -15.22 6.64 13.77
CA TYR A 45 -15.27 7.71 12.80
C TYR A 45 -16.71 7.97 12.32
N THR A 46 -17.50 6.92 12.05
CA THR A 46 -18.94 7.06 11.75
C THR A 46 -19.69 7.73 12.89
N ALA A 47 -19.44 7.33 14.14
CA ALA A 47 -20.07 7.95 15.30
C ALA A 47 -19.70 9.44 15.40
N HIS A 48 -18.44 9.77 15.16
CA HIS A 48 -17.96 11.16 15.13
C HIS A 48 -18.63 11.98 14.02
N LEU A 49 -18.74 11.45 12.80
CA LEU A 49 -19.43 12.12 11.69
C LEU A 49 -20.91 12.32 12.00
N ASN A 50 -21.61 11.28 12.43
CA ASN A 50 -23.05 11.32 12.70
C ASN A 50 -23.43 12.24 13.87
N ALA A 51 -22.51 12.56 14.78
CA ALA A 51 -22.72 13.56 15.82
C ALA A 51 -22.90 14.98 15.26
N HIS A 52 -22.42 15.24 14.05
CA HIS A 52 -22.49 16.53 13.38
C HIS A 52 -23.54 16.58 12.25
N LEU A 53 -24.24 15.46 12.00
CA LEU A 53 -25.25 15.34 10.94
C LEU A 53 -26.67 15.30 11.50
N ALA A 54 -27.65 15.61 10.65
CA ALA A 54 -29.06 15.48 11.00
C ALA A 54 -29.42 14.00 11.24
N LYS A 55 -30.34 13.73 12.17
CA LYS A 55 -30.80 12.36 12.47
C LYS A 55 -31.43 11.64 11.28
N THR A 56 -31.97 12.40 10.33
CA THR A 56 -32.56 11.88 9.09
C THR A 56 -31.53 11.61 7.99
N ASN A 57 -30.25 11.92 8.24
CA ASN A 57 -29.19 11.86 7.24
C ASN A 57 -27.87 11.44 7.88
N GLN A 58 -27.78 10.15 8.24
CA GLN A 58 -26.64 9.57 8.94
C GLN A 58 -25.96 8.51 8.09
N PHE A 59 -24.63 8.41 8.21
CA PHE A 59 -23.87 7.33 7.60
C PHE A 59 -24.08 6.00 8.34
N ASN A 60 -24.12 4.91 7.60
CA ASN A 60 -24.01 3.56 8.14
C ASN A 60 -22.54 3.18 8.32
N ALA A 61 -22.19 2.59 9.47
CA ALA A 61 -20.81 2.17 9.74
C ALA A 61 -20.31 1.07 8.79
N ALA A 62 -21.22 0.20 8.30
CA ALA A 62 -20.87 -0.82 7.32
C ALA A 62 -20.46 -0.20 5.98
N ASP A 63 -21.21 0.79 5.49
CA ASP A 63 -20.90 1.49 4.23
C ASP A 63 -19.55 2.23 4.35
N ILE A 64 -19.27 2.83 5.50
CA ILE A 64 -17.98 3.49 5.80
C ILE A 64 -16.84 2.48 5.80
N ASP A 65 -17.03 1.30 6.39
CA ASP A 65 -16.04 0.23 6.42
C ASP A 65 -15.75 -0.31 5.01
N GLU A 66 -16.80 -0.52 4.21
CA GLU A 66 -16.67 -0.95 2.82
C GLU A 66 -15.93 0.08 1.97
N ALA A 67 -16.31 1.36 2.05
CA ALA A 67 -15.62 2.43 1.35
C ALA A 67 -14.15 2.54 1.78
N PHE A 68 -13.86 2.33 3.07
CA PHE A 68 -12.51 2.34 3.59
C PHE A 68 -11.67 1.18 3.04
N GLU A 69 -12.26 -0.02 2.94
CA GLU A 69 -11.63 -1.18 2.32
C GLU A 69 -11.31 -0.91 0.84
N LEU A 70 -12.27 -0.36 0.08
CA LEU A 70 -12.13 -0.07 -1.35
C LEU A 70 -10.96 0.87 -1.67
N VAL A 71 -10.62 1.79 -0.76
CA VAL A 71 -9.48 2.71 -0.92
C VAL A 71 -8.19 2.24 -0.23
N GLY A 72 -8.14 0.99 0.22
CA GLY A 72 -6.94 0.37 0.79
C GLY A 72 -6.69 0.75 2.25
N ARG A 73 -7.74 1.05 3.01
CA ARG A 73 -7.68 1.48 4.42
C ARG A 73 -6.77 2.68 4.67
N ARG A 74 -6.83 3.66 3.76
CA ARG A 74 -6.11 4.94 3.82
C ARG A 74 -7.00 6.06 4.39
N PRO A 75 -6.75 6.55 5.63
CA PRO A 75 -7.66 7.48 6.30
C PRO A 75 -7.85 8.80 5.55
N GLU A 76 -6.80 9.27 4.87
CA GLU A 76 -6.82 10.43 3.99
C GLU A 76 -7.77 10.25 2.81
N MET A 77 -7.78 9.07 2.17
CA MET A 77 -8.67 8.76 1.06
C MET A 77 -10.13 8.69 1.53
N LEU A 78 -10.38 8.04 2.67
CA LEU A 78 -11.71 8.01 3.28
C LEU A 78 -12.21 9.43 3.60
N ARG A 79 -11.34 10.29 4.14
CA ARG A 79 -11.69 11.68 4.44
C ARG A 79 -12.05 12.46 3.17
N THR A 80 -11.32 12.25 2.08
CA THR A 80 -11.65 12.85 0.77
C THR A 80 -13.04 12.43 0.31
N ILE A 81 -13.34 11.13 0.32
CA ILE A 81 -14.67 10.60 -0.05
C ILE A 81 -15.77 11.26 0.79
N ILE A 82 -15.59 11.31 2.11
CA ILE A 82 -16.58 11.91 3.02
C ILE A 82 -16.77 13.40 2.74
N GLY A 83 -15.69 14.13 2.45
CA GLY A 83 -15.75 15.53 2.05
C GLY A 83 -16.55 15.73 0.77
N GLU A 84 -16.33 14.90 -0.25
CA GLU A 84 -17.05 14.97 -1.52
C GLU A 84 -18.54 14.63 -1.35
N VAL A 85 -18.86 13.55 -0.63
CA VAL A 85 -20.25 13.20 -0.30
C VAL A 85 -20.92 14.32 0.49
N ALA A 86 -20.19 14.96 1.42
CA ALA A 86 -20.72 16.05 2.21
C ALA A 86 -21.10 17.30 1.38
N LEU A 87 -20.37 17.57 0.30
CA LEU A 87 -20.68 18.68 -0.61
C LEU A 87 -21.92 18.41 -1.47
N GLU A 88 -22.25 17.13 -1.69
CA GLU A 88 -23.41 16.68 -2.49
C GLU A 88 -24.66 16.38 -1.63
N LEU A 89 -24.57 16.62 -0.31
CA LEU A 89 -25.65 16.41 0.67
C LEU A 89 -26.94 17.19 0.40
N GLY A 90 -26.94 18.14 -0.54
CA GLY A 90 -28.09 18.96 -0.88
C GLY A 90 -29.31 18.19 -1.41
N GLU A 91 -29.12 16.99 -1.99
CA GLU A 91 -30.21 16.28 -2.70
C GLU A 91 -30.31 14.76 -2.44
N ALA A 92 -29.39 14.15 -1.68
CA ALA A 92 -29.26 12.69 -1.67
C ALA A 92 -30.04 11.99 -0.55
N SER A 93 -31.00 11.15 -0.93
CA SER A 93 -31.70 10.22 -0.04
C SER A 93 -30.90 8.96 0.31
N ASN A 94 -29.69 8.77 -0.26
CA ASN A 94 -28.89 7.56 -0.06
C ASN A 94 -27.37 7.85 0.03
N LEU A 95 -26.90 8.14 1.25
CA LEU A 95 -25.48 8.38 1.54
C LEU A 95 -24.58 7.18 1.25
N GLY A 96 -25.06 5.96 1.50
CA GLY A 96 -24.28 4.74 1.27
C GLY A 96 -23.94 4.55 -0.20
N GLN A 97 -24.91 4.75 -1.10
CA GLN A 97 -24.68 4.66 -2.54
C GLN A 97 -23.71 5.72 -3.06
N LEU A 98 -23.82 6.96 -2.58
CA LEU A 98 -22.87 8.01 -2.94
C LEU A 98 -21.47 7.68 -2.46
N LEU A 99 -21.35 7.23 -1.21
CA LEU A 99 -20.08 6.85 -0.61
C LEU A 99 -19.39 5.75 -1.41
N HIS A 100 -20.13 4.68 -1.74
CA HIS A 100 -19.63 3.58 -2.56
C HIS A 100 -19.21 4.07 -3.96
N SER A 101 -20.04 4.86 -4.64
CA SER A 101 -19.74 5.38 -5.98
C SER A 101 -18.47 6.25 -6.00
N ARG A 102 -18.26 7.07 -4.97
CA ARG A 102 -17.07 7.91 -4.81
C ARG A 102 -15.83 7.07 -4.50
N ALA A 103 -15.96 6.06 -3.64
CA ALA A 103 -14.89 5.12 -3.36
C ALA A 103 -14.42 4.38 -4.62
N GLU A 104 -15.37 3.94 -5.46
CA GLU A 104 -15.09 3.31 -6.75
C GLU A 104 -14.35 4.25 -7.72
N LEU A 105 -14.77 5.52 -7.80
CA LEU A 105 -14.11 6.52 -8.65
C LEU A 105 -12.67 6.77 -8.20
N LEU A 106 -12.43 6.96 -6.90
CA LEU A 106 -11.08 7.11 -6.35
C LEU A 106 -10.24 5.86 -6.60
N ARG A 107 -10.82 4.67 -6.42
CA ARG A 107 -10.14 3.39 -6.70
C ARG A 107 -9.72 3.28 -8.16
N ALA A 108 -10.57 3.68 -9.10
CA ALA A 108 -10.23 3.71 -10.52
C ALA A 108 -9.06 4.66 -10.83
N GLY A 109 -9.01 5.81 -10.16
CA GLY A 109 -7.87 6.74 -10.23
C GLY A 109 -6.57 6.08 -9.76
N VAL A 110 -6.59 5.43 -8.59
CA VAL A 110 -5.45 4.70 -8.04
C VAL A 110 -5.00 3.57 -8.96
N TRP A 111 -5.93 2.82 -9.56
CA TRP A 111 -5.59 1.79 -10.55
C TRP A 111 -4.93 2.35 -11.79
N THR A 112 -5.30 3.56 -12.22
CA THR A 112 -4.63 4.24 -13.33
C THR A 112 -3.19 4.61 -12.97
N GLU A 113 -2.94 5.04 -11.73
CA GLU A 113 -1.59 5.29 -11.22
C GLU A 113 -0.76 4.00 -11.16
N PHE A 114 -1.35 2.90 -10.68
CA PHE A 114 -0.69 1.60 -10.65
C PHE A 114 -0.36 1.07 -12.05
N GLU A 115 -1.28 1.26 -13.01
CA GLU A 115 -1.03 0.92 -14.40
C GLU A 115 0.12 1.73 -14.99
N SER A 116 0.15 3.04 -14.73
CA SER A 116 1.26 3.90 -15.15
C SER A 116 2.59 3.45 -14.52
N ALA A 117 2.61 3.20 -13.21
CA ALA A 117 3.79 2.71 -12.50
C ALA A 117 4.29 1.38 -13.09
N TRP A 118 3.40 0.42 -13.32
CA TRP A 118 3.68 -0.87 -13.93
C TRP A 118 4.23 -0.73 -15.35
N ASN A 119 3.61 0.14 -16.16
CA ASN A 119 4.02 0.36 -17.55
C ASN A 119 5.43 0.97 -17.63
N ASN A 120 5.84 1.75 -16.63
CA ASN A 120 7.18 2.31 -16.50
C ASN A 120 8.25 1.33 -15.98
N LEU A 121 7.88 0.09 -15.64
CA LEU A 121 8.83 -0.95 -15.24
C LEU A 121 9.40 -1.71 -16.44
N THR A 122 10.67 -2.05 -16.37
CA THR A 122 11.29 -3.01 -17.30
C THR A 122 10.74 -4.41 -17.07
N ILE A 123 10.83 -5.29 -18.07
CA ILE A 123 10.32 -6.68 -17.94
C ILE A 123 10.95 -7.42 -16.75
N PRO A 124 12.28 -7.34 -16.50
CA PRO A 124 12.87 -7.92 -15.28
C PRO A 124 12.33 -7.33 -13.96
N GLN A 125 12.07 -6.02 -13.92
CA GLN A 125 11.46 -5.40 -12.73
C GLN A 125 10.04 -5.90 -12.50
N ARG A 126 9.24 -6.04 -13.57
CA ARG A 126 7.89 -6.61 -13.51
C ARG A 126 7.89 -8.04 -13.00
N ALA A 127 8.78 -8.89 -13.53
CA ALA A 127 8.91 -10.28 -13.10
C ALA A 127 9.28 -10.40 -11.62
N VAL A 128 10.26 -9.60 -11.15
CA VAL A 128 10.62 -9.57 -9.72
C VAL A 128 9.46 -9.10 -8.86
N LEU A 129 8.78 -8.01 -9.25
CA LEU A 129 7.64 -7.47 -8.50
C LEU A 129 6.48 -8.49 -8.44
N GLU A 130 6.21 -9.21 -9.53
CA GLU A 130 5.18 -10.24 -9.58
C GLU A 130 5.48 -11.38 -8.60
N VAL A 131 6.72 -11.87 -8.56
CA VAL A 131 7.14 -12.90 -7.59
C VAL A 131 7.02 -12.40 -6.15
N MET A 132 7.33 -11.12 -5.89
CA MET A 132 7.13 -10.51 -4.57
C MET A 132 5.65 -10.48 -4.18
N VAL A 133 4.75 -10.13 -5.11
CA VAL A 133 3.30 -10.15 -4.90
C VAL A 133 2.82 -11.56 -4.58
N GLN A 134 3.23 -12.56 -5.38
CA GLN A 134 2.83 -13.97 -5.17
C GLN A 134 3.28 -14.49 -3.79
N ARG A 135 4.53 -14.22 -3.39
CA ARG A 135 5.03 -14.65 -2.07
C ARG A 135 4.33 -13.95 -0.92
N SER A 136 4.08 -12.64 -1.05
CA SER A 136 3.34 -11.90 -0.02
C SER A 136 1.93 -12.45 0.19
N GLN A 137 1.28 -12.97 -0.85
CA GLN A 137 -0.04 -13.59 -0.74
C GLN A 137 0.00 -14.93 -0.02
N ASN A 138 1.07 -15.70 -0.23
CA ASN A 138 1.30 -16.99 0.44
C ASN A 138 1.84 -16.82 1.87
N ASN A 139 1.95 -15.58 2.39
CA ASN A 139 2.65 -15.26 3.64
C ASN A 139 4.10 -15.76 3.68
N GLU A 140 4.74 -15.84 2.51
CA GLU A 140 6.12 -16.27 2.36
C GLU A 140 7.06 -15.07 2.23
N PRO A 141 8.24 -15.10 2.88
CA PRO A 141 9.22 -14.04 2.71
C PRO A 141 9.85 -14.08 1.30
N PHE A 142 10.08 -12.90 0.73
CA PHE A 142 10.89 -12.77 -0.46
C PHE A 142 12.38 -12.80 -0.11
N ALA A 143 13.12 -13.78 -0.66
CA ALA A 143 14.54 -14.00 -0.38
C ALA A 143 15.37 -13.98 -1.69
N PRO A 144 16.04 -12.87 -2.03
CA PRO A 144 16.63 -12.66 -3.36
C PRO A 144 17.76 -13.65 -3.74
N PHE A 145 18.42 -14.24 -2.74
CA PHE A 145 19.61 -15.08 -2.94
C PHE A 145 19.32 -16.59 -2.88
N THR A 146 18.09 -17.01 -3.18
CA THR A 146 17.69 -18.42 -3.12
C THR A 146 17.36 -18.95 -4.50
N ASP A 147 17.67 -20.23 -4.74
CA ASP A 147 17.36 -20.91 -6.00
C ASP A 147 15.86 -20.86 -6.31
N SER A 148 15.00 -20.97 -5.29
CA SER A 148 13.55 -20.85 -5.46
C SER A 148 13.11 -19.48 -5.98
N THR A 149 13.80 -18.40 -5.61
CA THR A 149 13.52 -17.06 -6.15
C THR A 149 14.01 -16.95 -7.58
N LEU A 150 15.21 -17.46 -7.89
CA LEU A 150 15.73 -17.48 -9.25
C LEU A 150 14.78 -18.23 -10.18
N THR A 151 14.36 -19.44 -9.81
CA THR A 151 13.40 -20.24 -10.58
C THR A 151 12.07 -19.52 -10.77
N ALA A 152 11.52 -18.90 -9.72
CA ALA A 152 10.25 -18.18 -9.82
C ALA A 152 10.35 -16.95 -10.73
N VAL A 153 11.46 -16.19 -10.65
CA VAL A 153 11.68 -15.02 -11.50
C VAL A 153 11.96 -15.43 -12.94
N SER A 154 12.71 -16.51 -13.20
CA SER A 154 12.91 -17.05 -14.54
C SER A 154 11.59 -17.44 -15.18
N LYS A 155 10.72 -18.15 -14.44
CA LYS A 155 9.39 -18.51 -14.92
C LYS A 155 8.54 -17.28 -15.26
N ALA A 156 8.54 -16.27 -14.39
CA ALA A 156 7.81 -15.03 -14.66
C ALA A 156 8.35 -14.27 -15.88
N LEU A 157 9.66 -14.30 -16.12
CA LEU A 157 10.27 -13.74 -17.32
C LEU A 157 9.86 -14.50 -18.59
N GLU A 158 9.85 -15.84 -18.54
CA GLU A 158 9.39 -16.70 -19.63
C GLU A 158 7.91 -16.43 -19.97
N ASP A 159 7.05 -16.34 -18.95
CA ASP A 159 5.62 -16.01 -19.12
C ASP A 159 5.41 -14.62 -19.77
N MET A 160 6.37 -13.71 -19.61
CA MET A 160 6.39 -12.38 -20.23
C MET A 160 7.11 -12.35 -21.59
N GLY A 161 7.56 -13.50 -22.12
CA GLY A 161 8.26 -13.60 -23.40
C GLY A 161 9.66 -13.01 -23.41
N SER A 162 10.35 -13.02 -22.26
CA SER A 162 11.71 -12.49 -22.13
C SER A 162 12.76 -13.60 -22.13
N ASP A 163 13.81 -13.43 -22.95
CA ASP A 163 14.98 -14.33 -22.98
C ASP A 163 16.03 -13.99 -21.89
N VAL A 164 15.71 -13.08 -20.96
CA VAL A 164 16.63 -12.68 -19.89
C VAL A 164 16.77 -13.84 -18.90
N VAL A 165 18.01 -14.30 -18.70
CA VAL A 165 18.34 -15.23 -17.61
C VAL A 165 18.65 -14.43 -16.34
N PRO A 166 17.83 -14.48 -15.29
CA PRO A 166 18.05 -13.67 -14.10
C PRO A 166 19.18 -14.27 -13.25
N GLY A 167 20.18 -13.45 -12.91
CA GLY A 167 21.15 -13.73 -11.86
C GLY A 167 20.77 -13.06 -10.54
N THR A 168 21.41 -13.45 -9.43
CA THR A 168 21.18 -12.81 -8.11
C THR A 168 21.44 -11.31 -8.13
N GLN A 169 22.45 -10.85 -8.86
CA GLN A 169 22.76 -9.44 -9.06
C GLN A 169 21.67 -8.71 -9.86
N THR A 170 21.11 -9.36 -10.88
CA THR A 170 20.00 -8.82 -11.67
C THR A 170 18.76 -8.62 -10.80
N ILE A 171 18.43 -9.62 -9.98
CA ILE A 171 17.31 -9.54 -9.03
C ILE A 171 17.56 -8.41 -8.02
N GLN A 172 18.76 -8.31 -7.46
CA GLN A 172 19.09 -7.25 -6.50
C GLN A 172 18.98 -5.85 -7.14
N ALA A 173 19.49 -5.66 -8.36
CA ALA A 173 19.35 -4.41 -9.09
C ALA A 173 17.89 -4.06 -9.39
N CYS A 174 17.04 -5.05 -9.69
CA CYS A 174 15.61 -4.84 -9.86
C CYS A 174 14.95 -4.41 -8.54
N ILE A 175 15.30 -5.03 -7.42
CA ILE A 175 14.78 -4.66 -6.10
C ILE A 175 15.17 -3.22 -5.75
N ASP A 176 16.42 -2.83 -5.98
CA ASP A 176 16.86 -1.47 -5.69
C ASP A 176 16.12 -0.45 -6.56
N ALA A 177 15.92 -0.73 -7.85
CA ALA A 177 15.11 0.10 -8.72
C ALA A 177 13.62 0.18 -8.30
N LEU A 178 13.05 -0.92 -7.79
CA LEU A 178 11.68 -0.94 -7.25
C LEU A 178 11.56 -0.14 -5.94
N ARG A 179 12.61 -0.12 -5.12
CA ARG A 179 12.70 0.71 -3.92
C ARG A 179 12.81 2.19 -4.24
N ASP A 180 13.62 2.55 -5.23
CA ASP A 180 13.74 3.93 -5.70
C ASP A 180 12.41 4.47 -6.29
N LYS A 181 11.60 3.58 -6.85
CA LYS A 181 10.25 3.87 -7.35
C LYS A 181 9.16 3.80 -6.28
N GLU A 182 9.52 3.55 -5.02
CA GLU A 182 8.59 3.45 -3.88
C GLU A 182 7.48 2.40 -4.09
N LEU A 183 7.82 1.28 -4.74
CA LEU A 183 6.93 0.12 -4.89
C LEU A 183 7.25 -1.01 -3.90
N VAL A 184 8.49 -1.02 -3.39
CA VAL A 184 9.03 -2.03 -2.48
C VAL A 184 9.80 -1.33 -1.37
N TRP A 185 9.76 -1.88 -0.15
CA TRP A 185 10.60 -1.46 0.98
C TRP A 185 11.34 -2.64 1.60
N LYS A 186 12.37 -2.32 2.39
CA LYS A 186 13.18 -3.29 3.12
C LYS A 186 12.95 -3.13 4.62
N SER A 187 12.50 -4.21 5.26
CA SER A 187 12.40 -4.25 6.72
C SER A 187 13.77 -4.18 7.38
N SER A 188 13.80 -3.67 8.62
CA SER A 188 15.00 -3.65 9.47
C SER A 188 15.57 -5.05 9.74
N ARG A 189 14.76 -6.10 9.57
CA ARG A 189 15.16 -7.52 9.68
C ARG A 189 15.67 -8.12 8.35
N GLY A 190 15.82 -7.30 7.31
CA GLY A 190 16.41 -7.68 6.03
C GLY A 190 15.44 -8.26 5.00
N GLY A 191 14.18 -8.49 5.34
CA GLY A 191 13.14 -8.95 4.40
C GLY A 191 12.57 -7.81 3.56
N TYR A 192 12.14 -8.12 2.32
CA TYR A 192 11.53 -7.18 1.39
C TYR A 192 10.00 -7.34 1.34
N ALA A 193 9.27 -6.25 1.15
CA ALA A 193 7.81 -6.25 1.06
C ALA A 193 7.30 -5.12 0.15
N LEU A 194 6.04 -5.24 -0.29
CA LEU A 194 5.36 -4.20 -1.07
C LEU A 194 5.10 -2.96 -0.21
N GLU A 195 5.21 -1.78 -0.81
CA GLU A 195 4.84 -0.50 -0.18
C GLU A 195 3.32 -0.40 0.00
N ASP A 196 2.57 -0.71 -1.06
CA ASP A 196 1.11 -0.79 -1.04
C ASP A 196 0.65 -2.21 -1.41
N LYS A 197 -0.09 -2.85 -0.50
CA LYS A 197 -0.65 -4.20 -0.73
C LYS A 197 -1.73 -4.19 -1.81
N THR A 198 -2.46 -3.08 -1.98
CA THR A 198 -3.50 -2.95 -2.99
C THR A 198 -2.93 -2.94 -4.41
N PHE A 199 -1.64 -2.61 -4.58
CA PHE A 199 -0.94 -2.81 -5.85
C PHE A 199 -0.92 -4.29 -6.25
N GLY A 200 -0.70 -5.19 -5.28
CA GLY A 200 -0.73 -6.63 -5.50
C GLY A 200 -2.11 -7.15 -5.88
N ASP A 201 -3.17 -6.57 -5.30
CA ASP A 201 -4.56 -6.90 -5.65
C ASP A 201 -4.92 -6.41 -7.06
N TRP A 202 -4.51 -5.19 -7.41
CA TRP A 202 -4.64 -4.66 -8.77
C TRP A 202 -3.92 -5.53 -9.80
N LEU A 203 -2.67 -5.93 -9.54
CA LEU A 203 -1.88 -6.74 -10.46
C LEU A 203 -2.55 -8.10 -10.73
N ARG A 204 -3.24 -8.66 -9.73
CA ARG A 204 -4.01 -9.90 -9.87
C ARG A 204 -5.21 -9.70 -10.81
N ASN A 205 -5.98 -8.63 -10.62
CA ASN A 205 -7.17 -8.34 -11.43
C ASN A 205 -6.84 -8.00 -12.89
N LYS A 206 -5.61 -7.59 -13.18
CA LYS A 206 -5.12 -7.31 -14.54
C LYS A 206 -4.89 -8.59 -15.36
N ARG A 207 -4.68 -9.75 -14.73
CA ARG A 207 -4.41 -11.03 -15.40
C ARG A 207 -5.70 -11.76 -15.75
#